data_AF-Q4T774-F1
#
_entry.id   AF-Q4T774-F1
#
_cell.length_a   1.000
_cell.length_b   1.000
_cell.length_c   1.000
_cell.angle_alpha   90.00
_cell.angle_beta   90.00
_cell.angle_gamma   90.00
#
_symmetry.space_group_name_H-M   'P 1'
#
loop_
_entity.id
_entity.type
_entity.pdbx_description
1 polymer ?
#
loop_
_entity_poly.entity_id
_entity_poly.type
_entity_poly.pdbx_seq_one_letter_code
_entity_poly.pdbx_strand_id
1 'polypeptide(L)' 'QGGGCRFLRYNCSVNAPRKGWALMHPGRLTHYHEGLPTTAGVRYIAVSFVDP' A
#
# COMPACT_ATOMS: atom_id res chain seq x y z
N GLN A 1 1.34 2.71 14.43
CA GLN A 1 1.93 3.99 13.99
C GLN A 1 2.86 3.69 12.80
N GLY A 2 3.04 4.65 11.90
CA GLY A 2 3.71 4.39 10.62
C GLY A 2 2.89 3.46 9.72
N GLY A 3 3.54 2.89 8.71
CA GLY A 3 2.91 2.11 7.67
C GLY A 3 2.46 2.97 6.48
N GLY A 4 1.79 2.32 5.55
CA GLY A 4 1.31 2.90 4.31
C GLY A 4 1.77 2.11 3.09
N CYS A 5 1.67 2.74 1.93
CA CYS A 5 2.21 2.28 0.66
C CYS A 5 2.74 3.51 -0.07
N ARG A 6 3.91 3.41 -0.70
CA ARG A 6 4.43 4.46 -1.59
C ARG A 6 4.55 3.92 -3.00
N PHE A 7 3.99 4.64 -3.96
CA PHE A 7 4.15 4.36 -5.38
C PHE A 7 5.34 5.16 -5.92
N LEU A 8 6.46 4.48 -6.15
CA LEU A 8 7.77 5.11 -6.37
C LEU A 8 7.78 5.99 -7.62
N ARG A 9 7.21 5.48 -8.72
CA ARG A 9 7.18 6.19 -10.01
C ARG A 9 6.38 7.48 -10.00
N TYR A 10 5.55 7.69 -8.98
CA TYR A 10 4.69 8.85 -8.85
C TYR A 10 5.04 9.74 -7.65
N ASN A 11 6.07 9.36 -6.88
CA ASN A 11 6.41 10.00 -5.61
C ASN A 11 5.18 10.25 -4.72
N CYS A 12 4.26 9.28 -4.68
CA CYS A 12 2.98 9.40 -4.01
C CYS A 12 2.89 8.38 -2.86
N SER A 13 2.51 8.83 -1.66
CA SER A 13 2.40 7.98 -0.48
C SER A 13 0.99 8.01 0.11
N VAL A 14 0.50 6.83 0.47
CA VAL A 14 -0.73 6.64 1.25
C VAL A 14 -0.35 6.28 2.68
N ASN A 15 -0.27 7.27 3.57
CA ASN A 15 0.28 7.10 4.93
C ASN A 15 -0.76 6.71 6.00
N ALA A 16 -2.02 7.11 5.83
CA ALA A 16 -3.09 6.90 6.82
C ALA A 16 -4.33 6.21 6.19
N PRO A 17 -4.18 4.97 5.69
CA PRO A 17 -5.31 4.24 5.13
C PRO A 17 -6.39 4.00 6.18
N ARG A 18 -7.65 4.23 5.81
CA ARG A 18 -8.80 4.08 6.70
C ARG A 18 -9.21 2.60 6.79
N LYS A 19 -9.57 2.12 7.98
CA LYS A 19 -10.12 0.78 8.16
C LYS A 19 -11.37 0.60 7.29
N GLY A 20 -11.46 -0.53 6.59
CA GLY A 20 -12.58 -0.86 5.70
C GLY A 20 -12.50 -0.27 4.29
N TRP A 21 -11.47 0.53 3.98
CA TRP A 21 -11.23 1.04 2.63
C TRP A 21 -10.24 0.14 1.89
N ALA A 22 -10.40 0.03 0.57
CA ALA A 22 -9.49 -0.71 -0.30
C ALA A 22 -8.62 0.26 -1.13
N LEU A 23 -7.39 -0.17 -1.42
CA LEU A 23 -6.54 0.42 -2.46
C LEU A 23 -6.56 -0.52 -3.65
N MET A 24 -6.84 0.00 -4.85
CA MET A 24 -6.85 -0.76 -6.08
C MET A 24 -5.93 -0.09 -7.10
N HIS A 25 -4.95 -0.84 -7.60
CA HIS A 25 -3.98 -0.35 -8.58
C HIS A 25 -3.48 -1.51 -9.47
N PRO A 26 -2.98 -1.25 -10.68
CA PRO A 26 -2.32 -2.24 -11.52
C PRO A 26 -1.14 -2.93 -10.79
N GLY A 27 -1.02 -4.25 -10.88
CA GLY A 27 0.08 -5.00 -10.27
C GLY A 27 1.37 -5.06 -11.10
N ARG A 28 1.32 -4.65 -12.37
CA ARG A 28 2.41 -4.77 -13.35
C ARG A 28 2.78 -3.43 -13.97
N LEU A 29 4.03 -3.33 -14.45
CA LEU A 29 4.60 -2.26 -15.27
C LEU A 29 4.64 -0.84 -14.64
N THR A 30 3.51 -0.34 -14.15
CA THR A 30 3.29 1.07 -13.86
C THR A 30 3.35 1.40 -12.37
N HIS A 31 2.82 0.56 -11.49
CA HIS A 31 2.70 0.87 -10.06
C HIS A 31 3.72 0.11 -9.20
N TYR A 32 5.00 0.34 -9.51
CA TYR A 32 6.08 -0.10 -8.63
C TYR A 32 5.92 0.58 -7.27
N HIS A 33 5.74 -0.22 -6.22
CA HIS A 33 5.35 0.26 -4.91
C HIS A 33 6.14 -0.42 -3.79
N GLU A 34 6.26 0.27 -2.66
CA GLU A 34 6.89 -0.23 -1.44
C GLU A 34 5.93 -0.12 -0.25
N GLY A 35 6.03 -1.08 0.67
CA GLY A 35 5.37 -1.01 1.96
C GLY A 35 6.16 -0.12 2.91
N LEU A 36 5.57 1.00 3.35
CA LEU A 36 6.21 1.86 4.34
C LEU A 36 6.27 1.14 5.71
N PRO A 37 7.33 1.34 6.51
CA PRO A 37 7.54 0.61 7.75
C PRO A 37 6.50 0.98 8.81
N THR A 38 5.94 -0.03 9.48
CA THR A 38 5.17 0.18 10.72
C THR A 38 6.15 0.45 11.85
N THR A 39 6.10 1.64 12.43
CA THR A 39 7.10 2.09 13.41
C THR A 39 6.75 1.71 14.84
N ALA A 40 5.47 1.43 15.13
CA ALA A 40 5.03 0.91 16.41
C ALA A 40 3.68 0.19 16.30
N GLY A 41 3.47 -0.82 17.16
CA GLY A 41 2.28 -1.66 17.17
C GLY A 41 2.25 -2.66 16.01
N VAL A 42 1.05 -3.12 15.63
CA VAL A 42 0.85 -4.08 14.55
C VAL A 42 -0.12 -3.51 13.52
N ARG A 43 0.19 -3.65 12.23
CA ARG A 43 -0.66 -3.24 11.11
C ARG A 43 -1.04 -4.47 10.28
N TYR A 44 -2.32 -4.79 10.24
CA TYR A 44 -2.87 -5.86 9.41
C TYR A 44 -3.42 -5.28 8.10
N ILE A 45 -3.22 -6.00 7.00
CA ILE A 45 -3.78 -5.71 5.67
C ILE A 45 -4.24 -7.03 5.04
N ALA A 46 -5.22 -6.94 4.14
CA ALA A 46 -5.59 -8.03 3.24
C ALA A 46 -5.16 -7.65 1.82
N VAL A 47 -4.56 -8.59 1.10
CA VAL A 47 -4.05 -8.39 -0.27
C VAL A 47 -4.55 -9.53 -1.14
N SER A 48 -5.03 -9.21 -2.34
CA SER A 48 -5.38 -10.18 -3.38
C SER A 48 -4.82 -9.72 -4.71
N PHE A 49 -4.21 -10.64 -5.46
CA PHE A 49 -3.88 -10.43 -6.87
C PHE A 49 -5.02 -11.00 -7.71
N VAL A 50 -5.75 -10.12 -8.38
CA VAL A 50 -6.87 -10.48 -9.25
C VAL A 50 -6.37 -10.46 -10.69
N ASP A 51 -6.79 -11.44 -11.49
CA ASP A 51 -6.37 -11.66 -12.89
C ASP A 51 -4.84 -11.76 -13.07
N PRO A 52 -4.23 -12.85 -12.56
CA PRO A 52 -2.79 -13.07 -12.65
C PRO A 52 -2.35 -13.36 -14.09
#